data_AF-A0A9E6B6Y0-F1
#
_entry.id   AF-A0A9E6B6Y0-F1
#
_cell.length_a   1.000
_cell.length_b   1.000
_cell.length_c   1.000
_cell.angle_alpha   90.00
_cell.angle_beta   90.00
_cell.angle_gamma   90.00
#
_symmetry.space_group_name_H-M   'P 1'
#
loop_
_entity.id
_entity.type
_entity.pdbx_description
1 polymer ?
#
loop_
_entity_poly.entity_id
_entity_poly.type
_entity_poly.pdbx_seq_one_letter_code
_entity_poly.pdbx_strand_id
1 'polypeptide(L)'
;GYDIQGEISAEDGTISLGETNKVVVKRHGRFEGEVLTDWKLRFVDAYDAELAKWVDAARDGGATGPSAWDGYAIQAVSDAGILSANSGKVVQLNMVDKPALYS
;
A
#
# COMPACT_ATOMS: atom_id res chain seq x y z
N GLY A 1 -4.50 7.62 -16.44
CA GLY A 1 -4.35 8.12 -15.06
C GLY A 1 -3.73 7.03 -14.22
N TYR A 2 -3.26 7.40 -13.04
CA TYR A 2 -2.86 6.52 -11.97
C TYR A 2 -3.90 6.68 -10.87
N ASP A 3 -4.50 5.56 -10.48
CA ASP A 3 -5.56 5.53 -9.50
C ASP A 3 -5.35 4.36 -8.54
N ILE A 4 -5.63 4.60 -7.26
CA ILE A 4 -5.48 3.63 -6.18
C ILE A 4 -6.78 3.58 -5.42
N GLN A 5 -7.43 2.43 -5.53
CA GLN A 5 -8.67 2.10 -4.88
C GLN A 5 -8.42 0.99 -3.87
N GLY A 6 -9.19 1.00 -2.79
CA GLY A 6 -9.11 -0.03 -1.75
C GLY A 6 -10.41 -0.04 -0.99
N GLU A 7 -10.95 -1.24 -0.76
CA GLU A 7 -12.18 -1.45 -0.01
C GLU A 7 -12.03 -2.65 0.91
N ILE A 8 -12.56 -2.52 2.11
CA ILE A 8 -12.67 -3.58 3.10
C ILE A 8 -14.16 -3.85 3.28
N SER A 9 -14.57 -5.11 3.07
CA SER A 9 -15.91 -5.59 3.41
C SER A 9 -15.86 -6.30 4.76
N ALA A 10 -16.66 -5.82 5.70
CA ALA A 10 -16.80 -6.34 7.05
C ALA A 10 -18.26 -6.77 7.29
N GLU A 11 -18.52 -7.42 8.43
CA GLU A 11 -19.83 -8.01 8.75
C GLU A 11 -20.98 -6.98 8.71
N ASP A 12 -20.74 -5.77 9.22
CA ASP A 12 -21.75 -4.71 9.35
C ASP A 12 -21.63 -3.59 8.30
N GLY A 13 -20.74 -3.72 7.29
CA GLY A 13 -20.60 -2.71 6.25
C GLY A 13 -19.27 -2.71 5.51
N THR A 14 -19.03 -1.66 4.72
CA THR A 14 -17.81 -1.48 3.93
C THR A 14 -17.07 -0.18 4.29
N ILE A 15 -15.75 -0.20 4.12
CA ILE A 15 -14.88 0.97 4.26
C ILE A 15 -14.04 1.07 2.99
N SER A 16 -14.06 2.22 2.33
CA SER A 16 -13.32 2.44 1.08
C SER A 16 -12.37 3.62 1.22
N LEU A 17 -11.24 3.58 0.51
CA LEU A 17 -10.32 4.72 0.42
C LEU A 17 -11.06 5.91 -0.20
N GLY A 18 -10.94 7.07 0.45
CA GLY A 18 -11.57 8.29 -0.03
C GLY A 18 -10.83 8.91 -1.21
N GLU A 19 -11.56 9.58 -2.09
CA GLU A 19 -11.00 10.37 -3.18
C GLU A 19 -10.17 11.54 -2.63
N THR A 20 -8.96 11.73 -3.18
CA THR A 20 -8.01 12.75 -2.71
C THR A 20 -8.03 14.03 -3.56
N ASN A 21 -9.08 14.25 -4.35
CA ASN A 21 -9.21 15.44 -5.17
C ASN A 21 -9.29 16.71 -4.32
N LYS A 22 -8.28 17.59 -4.44
CA LYS A 22 -8.30 18.92 -3.78
C LYS A 22 -9.37 19.85 -4.37
N VAL A 23 -9.70 19.67 -5.65
CA VAL A 23 -10.70 20.45 -6.37
C VAL A 23 -11.67 19.50 -7.06
N VAL A 24 -12.95 19.82 -6.94
CA VAL A 24 -14.05 19.15 -7.63
C VAL A 24 -14.76 20.16 -8.51
N VAL A 25 -15.05 19.78 -9.76
CA VAL A 25 -15.81 20.59 -10.70
C VAL A 25 -17.24 20.06 -10.80
N LYS A 26 -18.22 20.95 -10.59
CA LYS A 26 -19.65 20.63 -10.74
C LYS A 26 -20.26 21.48 -11.85
N ARG A 27 -20.51 20.90 -13.03
CA ARG A 27 -21.06 21.63 -14.19
C ARG A 27 -21.82 20.69 -15.11
N HIS A 28 -22.85 21.19 -15.78
CA HIS A 28 -23.66 20.43 -16.76
C HIS A 28 -24.18 19.08 -16.21
N GLY A 29 -24.57 19.04 -14.94
CA GLY A 29 -25.04 17.80 -14.29
C GLY A 29 -23.96 16.76 -14.00
N ARG A 30 -22.68 17.13 -14.04
CA ARG A 30 -21.55 16.23 -13.76
C ARG A 30 -20.78 16.62 -12.51
N PHE A 31 -20.15 15.62 -11.90
CA PHE A 31 -19.18 15.74 -10.81
C PHE A 31 -17.85 15.21 -11.35
N GLU A 32 -16.83 16.07 -11.40
CA GLU A 32 -15.56 15.77 -12.03
C GLU A 32 -14.42 16.06 -11.04
N GLY A 33 -13.42 15.18 -11.01
CA GLY A 33 -12.18 15.31 -10.25
C GLY A 33 -10.98 14.98 -11.12
N GLU A 34 -9.81 15.49 -10.75
CA GLU A 34 -8.55 15.13 -11.40
C GLU A 34 -8.17 13.68 -11.09
N VAL A 35 -8.01 12.84 -12.12
CA VAL A 35 -7.29 11.58 -11.94
C VAL A 35 -5.81 11.85 -12.23
N LEU A 36 -4.95 11.65 -11.23
CA LEU A 36 -3.51 11.89 -11.35
C LEU A 36 -2.93 11.13 -12.54
N THR A 37 -1.86 11.64 -13.13
CA THR A 37 -1.15 10.99 -14.24
C THR A 37 0.18 10.38 -13.82
N ASP A 38 0.70 10.78 -12.66
CA ASP A 38 1.97 10.31 -12.09
C ASP A 38 1.74 9.74 -10.68
N TRP A 39 2.19 8.51 -10.46
CA TRP A 39 2.12 7.81 -9.18
C TRP A 39 2.91 8.51 -8.08
N LYS A 40 3.98 9.24 -8.44
CA LYS A 40 4.81 9.97 -7.47
C LYS A 40 3.99 11.03 -6.74
N LEU A 41 3.10 11.71 -7.46
CA LEU A 41 2.23 12.73 -6.88
C LEU A 41 1.19 12.13 -5.91
N ARG A 42 0.85 10.84 -6.06
CA ARG A 42 -0.14 10.18 -5.21
C ARG A 42 0.37 9.89 -3.80
N PHE A 43 1.69 9.72 -3.64
CA PHE A 43 2.33 9.28 -2.39
C PHE A 43 3.46 10.18 -1.91
N VAL A 44 3.65 11.36 -2.51
CA VAL A 44 4.73 12.30 -2.12
C VAL A 44 4.74 12.59 -0.62
N ASP A 45 3.57 12.87 -0.03
CA ASP A 45 3.46 13.15 1.40
C ASP A 45 3.79 11.92 2.26
N ALA A 46 3.54 10.71 1.75
CA ALA A 46 3.89 9.47 2.43
C ALA A 46 5.40 9.20 2.41
N TYR A 47 6.07 9.48 1.27
CA TYR A 47 7.53 9.40 1.15
C TYR A 47 8.25 10.37 2.10
N ASP A 48 7.77 11.60 2.20
CA ASP A 48 8.33 12.59 3.13
C ASP A 48 8.14 12.12 4.59
N ALA A 49 6.95 11.63 4.92
CA ALA A 49 6.63 11.16 6.27
C ALA A 49 7.41 9.90 6.67
N GLU A 50 7.61 8.93 5.78
CA GLU A 50 8.38 7.72 6.09
C GLU A 50 9.86 8.06 6.33
N LEU A 51 10.44 8.93 5.48
CA LEU A 51 11.86 9.27 5.58
C LEU A 51 12.13 10.09 6.84
N ALA A 52 11.28 11.06 7.16
CA ALA A 52 11.39 11.83 8.39
C ALA A 52 11.35 10.93 9.63
N LYS A 53 10.37 10.02 9.71
CA LYS A 53 10.25 9.06 10.82
C LYS A 53 11.47 8.15 10.94
N TRP A 54 12.00 7.68 9.81
CA TRP A 54 13.20 6.85 9.81
C TRP A 54 14.44 7.61 10.30
N VAL A 55 14.63 8.87 9.85
CA VAL A 55 15.74 9.71 10.31
C VAL A 55 15.66 9.97 11.81
N ASP A 56 14.47 10.27 12.33
CA ASP A 56 14.27 10.49 13.77
C ASP A 56 14.59 9.22 14.58
N ALA A 57 14.10 8.06 14.14
CA ALA A 57 14.41 6.79 14.81
C ALA A 57 15.92 6.46 14.76
N ALA A 58 16.57 6.69 13.62
CA ALA A 58 18.00 6.46 13.46
C ALA A 58 18.84 7.38 14.35
N ARG A 59 18.42 8.64 14.51
CA ARG A 59 19.05 9.61 15.43
C ARG A 59 19.00 9.13 16.88
N ASP A 60 17.93 8.45 17.28
CA ASP A 60 17.75 7.88 18.61
C ASP A 60 18.40 6.47 18.76
N GLY A 61 19.13 6.01 17.74
CA GLY A 61 19.84 4.73 17.75
C GLY A 61 18.96 3.51 17.43
N GLY A 62 17.76 3.73 16.90
CA GLY A 62 16.80 2.69 16.53
C GLY A 62 16.50 2.63 15.04
N ALA A 63 15.45 1.88 14.71
CA ALA A 63 14.85 1.81 13.38
C ALA A 63 13.32 1.72 13.52
N THR A 64 12.58 2.17 12.51
CA THR A 64 11.12 2.12 12.48
C THR A 64 10.63 1.85 11.06
N GLY A 65 9.33 1.57 10.93
CA GLY A 65 8.67 1.23 9.66
C GLY A 65 8.72 -0.26 9.33
N PRO A 66 8.37 -0.62 8.08
CA PRO A 66 8.45 -2.00 7.62
C PRO A 66 9.86 -2.58 7.79
N SER A 67 9.92 -3.78 8.34
CA SER A 67 11.16 -4.49 8.66
C SER A 67 11.60 -5.39 7.51
N ALA A 68 12.78 -6.00 7.65
CA ALA A 68 13.25 -7.04 6.73
C ALA A 68 12.29 -8.24 6.66
N TRP A 69 11.55 -8.53 7.75
CA TRP A 69 10.54 -9.58 7.74
C TRP A 69 9.37 -9.26 6.80
N ASP A 70 8.91 -8.01 6.80
CA ASP A 70 7.83 -7.57 5.91
C ASP A 70 8.28 -7.68 4.44
N GLY A 71 9.54 -7.34 4.16
CA GLY A 71 10.17 -7.56 2.84
C GLY A 71 10.21 -9.04 2.43
N TYR A 72 10.58 -9.94 3.35
CA TYR A 72 10.53 -11.38 3.11
C TYR A 72 9.11 -11.87 2.80
N ALA A 73 8.12 -11.44 3.58
CA ALA A 73 6.73 -11.84 3.37
C ALA A 73 6.19 -11.37 2.02
N ILE A 74 6.48 -10.12 1.62
CA ILE A 74 6.08 -9.57 0.32
C ILE A 74 6.74 -10.34 -0.83
N GLN A 75 8.01 -10.72 -0.70
CA GLN A 75 8.68 -11.53 -1.73
C GLN A 75 8.03 -12.90 -1.87
N ALA A 76 7.75 -13.59 -0.75
CA ALA A 76 7.09 -14.89 -0.77
C ALA A 76 5.70 -14.83 -1.45
N VAL A 77 4.92 -13.79 -1.13
CA VAL A 77 3.61 -13.55 -1.75
C VAL A 77 3.75 -13.25 -3.25
N SER A 78 4.74 -12.43 -3.63
CA SER A 78 4.99 -12.05 -5.02
C SER A 78 5.36 -13.28 -5.87
N ASP A 79 6.24 -14.14 -5.37
CA ASP A 79 6.65 -15.37 -6.05
C ASP A 79 5.46 -16.31 -6.25
N ALA A 80 4.67 -16.53 -5.20
CA ALA A 80 3.44 -17.33 -5.29
C ALA A 80 2.42 -16.73 -6.27
N GLY A 81 2.29 -15.40 -6.29
CA GLY A 81 1.43 -14.67 -7.21
C GLY A 81 1.85 -14.84 -8.68
N ILE A 82 3.15 -14.74 -8.97
CA ILE A 82 3.71 -14.95 -10.31
C ILE A 82 3.48 -16.40 -10.77
N LEU A 83 3.71 -17.38 -9.90
CA LEU A 83 3.45 -18.79 -10.19
C LEU A 83 1.96 -19.06 -10.45
N SER A 84 1.08 -18.49 -9.63
CA SER A 84 -0.37 -18.58 -9.80
C SER A 84 -0.82 -17.99 -11.14
N ALA A 85 -0.36 -16.77 -11.46
CA ALA A 85 -0.69 -16.08 -12.70
C ALA A 85 -0.25 -16.89 -13.95
N ASN A 86 0.94 -17.48 -13.92
CA ASN A 86 1.46 -18.26 -15.04
C ASN A 86 0.79 -19.65 -15.18
N SER A 87 0.39 -20.26 -14.07
CA SER A 87 -0.17 -21.62 -14.06
C SER A 87 -1.70 -21.66 -14.16
N GLY A 88 -2.38 -20.55 -13.84
CA GLY A 88 -3.84 -20.49 -13.72
C GLY A 88 -4.40 -21.30 -12.54
N LYS A 89 -3.55 -21.70 -11.59
CA LYS A 89 -3.92 -22.54 -10.45
C LYS A 89 -3.70 -21.81 -9.13
N VAL A 90 -4.47 -22.19 -8.12
CA VAL A 90 -4.21 -21.78 -6.74
C VAL A 90 -2.84 -22.33 -6.30
N VAL A 91 -1.99 -21.44 -5.80
CA VAL A 91 -0.66 -21.76 -5.25
C VAL A 91 -0.70 -21.53 -3.75
N GLN A 92 -0.26 -22.53 -2.98
CA GLN A 92 -0.15 -22.41 -1.53
C GLN A 92 1.06 -21.53 -1.17
N LEU A 93 0.81 -20.52 -0.34
CA LEU A 93 1.87 -19.69 0.23
C LEU A 93 2.49 -20.41 1.43
N ASN A 94 3.81 -20.62 1.37
CA ASN A 94 4.58 -21.20 2.46
C ASN A 94 5.60 -20.16 2.95
N MET A 95 5.44 -19.73 4.19
CA MET A 95 6.38 -18.83 4.88
C MET A 95 6.88 -19.49 6.15
N VAL A 96 8.08 -19.13 6.57
CA VAL A 96 8.56 -19.52 7.91
C VAL A 96 7.80 -18.73 8.98
N ASP A 97 7.89 -19.17 10.24
CA ASP A 97 7.33 -18.42 11.35
C ASP A 97 8.08 -17.10 11.53
N LYS A 98 7.33 -16.02 11.86
CA LYS A 98 7.91 -14.71 12.12
C LYS A 98 8.87 -14.80 13.32
N PRO A 99 10.18 -14.56 13.13
CA PRO A 99 11.14 -14.60 14.23
C PRO A 99 10.81 -13.54 15.28
N ALA A 100 11.02 -13.87 16.56
CA ALA A 100 10.79 -12.95 17.69
C ALA A 100 11.59 -11.64 17.60
N LEU A 101 12.67 -11.62 16.81
CA LEU A 101 13.43 -10.42 16.50
C LEU A 101 12.60 -9.32 15.83
N TYR A 102 11.55 -9.68 15.09
CA TYR A 102 10.72 -8.75 14.32
C TYR A 102 9.33 -8.51 14.93
N SER A 103 9.05 -9.10 16.11
CA SER A 103 7.76 -9.04 16.80
C SER A 103 7.50 -7.71 17.47
#